data_AF-A0A4E0Q2W6-F1
#
_entry.id   AF-A0A4E0Q2W6-F1
#
_cell.length_a   1.000
_cell.length_b   1.000
_cell.length_c   1.000
_cell.angle_alpha   90.00
_cell.angle_beta   90.00
_cell.angle_gamma   90.00
#
_symmetry.space_group_name_H-M   'P 1'
#
loop_
_entity.id
_entity.type
_entity.pdbx_description
1 polymer ?
#
loop_
_entity_poly.entity_id
_entity_poly.type
_entity_poly.pdbx_seq_one_letter_code
_entity_poly.pdbx_strand_id
1 'polypeptide(L)'
;MTIVTDAKNGKITEEMKIVAKEEGKDPEFIRRGIAAGRIVIPMTPYRDIRICGIGEGLRTKVNASIGASSDIVDEEMEVKKAKAAEAAGADTLMELGTGGDFLGIRKKVCDAISLPVGSVPLYQAFITAAKRDGSIVHMTEDDLWHATEEQAKLGTNFMAIHTGINNIVLDRLKAHGRFGGLCSRGGAFMSTWMLHNQKENPLFADFDYLCEILKEHEVTLSTGNGMRAGAIHDATDRAQIQELIINSECAQKAHDKYDLQVIVEGPGHVPLDEVEMNVKLMKSMSGGKPFYMLGPLVSDIGAGRDHIVTAIGAATSAAAGCDFLCYVTPAEHLALPNLEDVVEGVKTSRIAAHVGDMVKNKESRNWDLAMGRARRDLDWEKMFGLCLDEELAREIRSSRAPEDEDACTMCGDFCALKIVNKSYNLAK
;
A
#
# COMPACT_ATOMS: atom_id res chain seq x y z
N MET A 1 -26.48 -2.54 0.80
CA MET A 1 -25.96 -3.91 1.02
C MET A 1 -24.52 -3.88 0.55
N THR A 2 -23.57 -4.40 1.33
CA THR A 2 -22.13 -4.35 0.97
C THR A 2 -21.71 -5.64 0.27
N ILE A 3 -20.57 -5.62 -0.43
CA ILE A 3 -19.96 -6.81 -1.03
C ILE A 3 -19.70 -7.94 0.01
N VAL A 4 -19.44 -7.60 1.27
CA VAL A 4 -19.28 -8.58 2.36
C VAL A 4 -20.62 -9.22 2.71
N THR A 5 -21.71 -8.45 2.79
CA THR A 5 -23.06 -8.99 3.00
C THR A 5 -23.42 -9.95 1.86
N ASP A 6 -23.17 -9.56 0.60
CA ASP A 6 -23.39 -10.43 -0.56
C ASP A 6 -22.56 -11.72 -0.47
N ALA A 7 -21.27 -11.61 -0.12
CA ALA A 7 -20.40 -12.75 0.06
C ALA A 7 -20.91 -13.70 1.16
N LYS A 8 -21.26 -13.19 2.35
CA LYS A 8 -21.78 -14.00 3.48
C LYS A 8 -23.09 -14.71 3.11
N ASN A 9 -23.91 -14.11 2.25
CA ASN A 9 -25.15 -14.70 1.72
C ASN A 9 -24.93 -15.71 0.57
N GLY A 10 -23.69 -16.01 0.20
CA GLY A 10 -23.36 -16.97 -0.85
C GLY A 10 -23.50 -16.42 -2.27
N LYS A 11 -23.64 -15.10 -2.45
CA LYS A 11 -23.73 -14.45 -3.76
C LYS A 11 -22.33 -14.17 -4.30
N ILE A 12 -22.09 -14.53 -5.57
CA ILE A 12 -20.88 -14.18 -6.32
C ILE A 12 -21.21 -12.96 -7.17
N THR A 13 -20.59 -11.81 -6.86
CA THR A 13 -20.78 -10.56 -7.61
C THR A 13 -19.89 -10.49 -8.85
N GLU A 14 -20.10 -9.50 -9.74
CA GLU A 14 -19.26 -9.34 -10.93
C GLU A 14 -17.83 -8.93 -10.55
N GLU A 15 -17.66 -8.10 -9.52
CA GLU A 15 -16.35 -7.70 -8.99
C GLU A 15 -15.55 -8.93 -8.53
N MET A 16 -16.21 -9.90 -7.86
CA MET A 16 -15.58 -11.15 -7.45
C MET A 16 -15.10 -11.97 -8.66
N LYS A 17 -15.88 -12.01 -9.76
CA LYS A 17 -15.51 -12.72 -10.99
C LYS A 17 -14.34 -12.05 -11.70
N ILE A 18 -14.31 -10.71 -11.73
CA ILE A 18 -13.20 -9.94 -12.30
C ILE A 18 -11.92 -10.28 -11.56
N VAL A 19 -11.91 -10.18 -10.24
CA VAL A 19 -10.73 -10.54 -9.41
C VAL A 19 -10.33 -12.00 -9.62
N ALA A 20 -11.28 -12.94 -9.62
CA ALA A 20 -10.94 -14.35 -9.83
C ALA A 20 -10.25 -14.58 -11.17
N LYS A 21 -10.74 -13.94 -12.24
CA LYS A 21 -10.15 -14.03 -13.57
C LYS A 21 -8.73 -13.46 -13.62
N GLU A 22 -8.52 -12.27 -13.05
CA GLU A 22 -7.21 -11.61 -13.03
C GLU A 22 -6.16 -12.39 -12.22
N GLU A 23 -6.60 -13.04 -11.14
CA GLU A 23 -5.74 -13.78 -10.21
C GLU A 23 -5.62 -15.27 -10.55
N GLY A 24 -6.30 -15.74 -11.62
CA GLY A 24 -6.33 -17.15 -12.01
C GLY A 24 -6.96 -18.06 -10.94
N LYS A 25 -7.97 -17.57 -10.22
CA LYS A 25 -8.66 -18.25 -9.12
C LYS A 25 -10.11 -18.58 -9.46
N ASP A 26 -10.68 -19.49 -8.70
CA ASP A 26 -12.12 -19.78 -8.72
C ASP A 26 -12.91 -18.61 -8.08
N PRO A 27 -14.02 -18.13 -8.67
CA PRO A 27 -14.84 -17.07 -8.07
C PRO A 27 -15.34 -17.39 -6.65
N GLU A 28 -15.57 -18.66 -6.33
CA GLU A 28 -15.96 -19.11 -5.00
C GLU A 28 -14.80 -19.00 -3.99
N PHE A 29 -13.55 -19.11 -4.44
CA PHE A 29 -12.38 -18.80 -3.60
C PHE A 29 -12.40 -17.32 -3.18
N ILE A 30 -12.66 -16.42 -4.12
CA ILE A 30 -12.77 -14.97 -3.85
C ILE A 30 -13.93 -14.69 -2.89
N ARG A 31 -15.12 -15.21 -3.17
CA ARG A 31 -16.31 -15.03 -2.34
C ARG A 31 -16.07 -15.50 -0.89
N ARG A 32 -15.49 -16.69 -0.70
CA ARG A 32 -15.16 -17.21 0.64
C ARG A 32 -14.12 -16.34 1.35
N GLY A 33 -13.12 -15.86 0.63
CA GLY A 33 -12.11 -14.94 1.17
C GLY A 33 -12.73 -13.64 1.67
N ILE A 34 -13.64 -13.04 0.91
CA ILE A 34 -14.36 -11.82 1.31
C ILE A 34 -15.29 -12.09 2.50
N ALA A 35 -16.05 -13.19 2.48
CA ALA A 35 -16.96 -13.55 3.58
C ALA A 35 -16.22 -13.82 4.90
N ALA A 36 -14.97 -14.28 4.84
CA ALA A 36 -14.10 -14.50 5.99
C ALA A 36 -13.25 -13.27 6.35
N GLY A 37 -13.36 -12.16 5.60
CA GLY A 37 -12.59 -10.95 5.81
C GLY A 37 -11.10 -11.05 5.48
N ARG A 38 -10.70 -12.04 4.67
CA ARG A 38 -9.30 -12.32 4.28
C ARG A 38 -8.93 -11.82 2.90
N ILE A 39 -9.93 -11.43 2.11
CA ILE A 39 -9.79 -10.73 0.83
C ILE A 39 -10.70 -9.50 0.89
N VAL A 40 -10.23 -8.37 0.37
CA VAL A 40 -11.02 -7.18 0.13
C VAL A 40 -10.95 -6.78 -1.34
N ILE A 41 -11.99 -6.09 -1.80
CA ILE A 41 -12.09 -5.43 -3.08
C ILE A 41 -12.48 -3.98 -2.78
N PRO A 42 -11.51 -3.05 -2.61
CA PRO A 42 -11.82 -1.66 -2.33
C PRO A 42 -12.62 -1.06 -3.49
N MET A 43 -13.86 -0.69 -3.23
CA MET A 43 -14.82 -0.19 -4.22
C MET A 43 -15.53 1.04 -3.69
N THR A 44 -16.32 1.68 -4.54
CA THR A 44 -17.10 2.87 -4.20
C THR A 44 -18.29 2.97 -5.14
N PRO A 45 -19.47 3.41 -4.69
CA PRO A 45 -20.62 3.61 -5.56
C PRO A 45 -20.56 4.92 -6.36
N TYR A 46 -19.54 5.78 -6.10
CA TYR A 46 -19.49 7.15 -6.63
C TYR A 46 -18.69 7.32 -7.93
N ARG A 47 -17.93 6.31 -8.34
CA ARG A 47 -17.17 6.32 -9.61
C ARG A 47 -16.81 4.92 -10.08
N ASP A 48 -16.64 4.77 -11.40
CA ASP A 48 -16.11 3.56 -12.00
C ASP A 48 -14.62 3.43 -11.74
N ILE A 49 -14.17 2.21 -11.40
CA ILE A 49 -12.77 1.89 -11.12
C ILE A 49 -12.36 0.56 -11.75
N ARG A 50 -11.06 0.39 -11.98
CA ARG A 50 -10.45 -0.91 -12.19
C ARG A 50 -10.51 -1.68 -10.87
N ILE A 51 -11.28 -2.76 -10.86
CA ILE A 51 -11.47 -3.64 -9.71
C ILE A 51 -10.12 -4.28 -9.32
N CYS A 52 -9.80 -4.28 -8.03
CA CYS A 52 -8.55 -4.85 -7.51
C CYS A 52 -8.82 -5.65 -6.24
N GLY A 53 -8.47 -6.94 -6.24
CA GLY A 53 -8.53 -7.80 -5.06
C GLY A 53 -7.23 -7.78 -4.26
N ILE A 54 -7.33 -7.63 -2.95
CA ILE A 54 -6.21 -7.61 -2.02
C ILE A 54 -6.45 -8.65 -0.93
N GLY A 55 -5.52 -9.59 -0.73
CA GLY A 55 -5.62 -10.55 0.38
C GLY A 55 -4.99 -11.91 0.13
N GLU A 56 -5.32 -12.84 1.03
CA GLU A 56 -4.68 -14.15 1.12
C GLU A 56 -4.83 -14.96 -0.19
N GLY A 57 -3.71 -15.51 -0.67
CA GLY A 57 -3.67 -16.36 -1.86
C GLY A 57 -3.73 -15.62 -3.21
N LEU A 58 -3.84 -14.29 -3.19
CA LEU A 58 -3.69 -13.42 -4.36
C LEU A 58 -2.23 -12.98 -4.52
N ARG A 59 -1.86 -12.40 -5.67
CA ARG A 59 -0.57 -11.71 -5.83
C ARG A 59 -0.51 -10.49 -4.91
N THR A 60 0.66 -10.16 -4.41
CA THR A 60 0.87 -8.94 -3.62
C THR A 60 0.58 -7.69 -4.47
N LYS A 61 -0.13 -6.74 -3.85
CA LYS A 61 -0.52 -5.47 -4.48
C LYS A 61 0.42 -4.34 -4.06
N VAL A 62 0.56 -3.32 -4.90
CA VAL A 62 1.42 -2.14 -4.66
C VAL A 62 0.58 -0.87 -4.67
N ASN A 63 0.68 -0.09 -3.61
CA ASN A 63 0.12 1.25 -3.50
C ASN A 63 1.16 2.32 -3.81
N ALA A 64 0.78 3.31 -4.62
CA ALA A 64 1.53 4.57 -4.75
C ALA A 64 0.89 5.65 -3.87
N SER A 65 1.69 6.56 -3.32
CA SER A 65 1.20 7.66 -2.47
C SER A 65 1.63 9.01 -3.04
N ILE A 66 0.66 9.87 -3.34
CA ILE A 66 0.91 11.23 -3.82
C ILE A 66 0.27 12.26 -2.88
N GLY A 67 0.39 13.54 -3.18
CA GLY A 67 -0.25 14.60 -2.43
C GLY A 67 0.60 15.87 -2.37
N ALA A 68 -0.08 17.01 -2.45
CA ALA A 68 0.53 18.32 -2.27
C ALA A 68 0.82 18.60 -0.78
N SER A 69 1.88 19.37 -0.50
CA SER A 69 2.19 19.89 0.84
C SER A 69 1.83 21.37 0.95
N SER A 70 1.96 21.94 2.14
CA SER A 70 1.81 23.40 2.33
C SER A 70 2.81 24.23 1.53
N ASP A 71 3.98 23.67 1.21
CA ASP A 71 5.08 24.38 0.55
C ASP A 71 5.05 24.24 -0.98
N ILE A 72 4.53 23.12 -1.48
CA ILE A 72 4.43 22.82 -2.91
C ILE A 72 3.01 22.37 -3.21
N VAL A 73 2.26 23.28 -3.85
CA VAL A 73 0.89 23.04 -4.32
C VAL A 73 0.86 23.19 -5.83
N ASP A 74 0.86 22.06 -6.52
CA ASP A 74 0.71 21.99 -7.98
C ASP A 74 -0.27 20.86 -8.31
N GLU A 75 -1.52 21.25 -8.57
CA GLU A 75 -2.60 20.32 -8.86
C GLU A 75 -2.37 19.54 -10.17
N GLU A 76 -1.85 20.20 -11.20
CA GLU A 76 -1.55 19.52 -12.47
C GLU A 76 -0.47 18.46 -12.27
N MET A 77 0.52 18.74 -11.40
CA MET A 77 1.56 17.79 -11.04
C MET A 77 1.00 16.59 -10.27
N GLU A 78 0.08 16.79 -9.33
CA GLU A 78 -0.56 15.66 -8.63
C GLU A 78 -1.31 14.74 -9.61
N VAL A 79 -2.02 15.32 -10.58
CA VAL A 79 -2.68 14.53 -11.65
C VAL A 79 -1.67 13.80 -12.53
N LYS A 80 -0.54 14.44 -12.88
CA LYS A 80 0.54 13.78 -13.66
C LYS A 80 1.16 12.62 -12.88
N LYS A 81 1.45 12.81 -11.59
CA LYS A 81 1.97 11.76 -10.70
C LYS A 81 0.99 10.60 -10.57
N ALA A 82 -0.31 10.88 -10.44
CA ALA A 82 -1.34 9.84 -10.39
C ALA A 82 -1.34 8.97 -11.66
N LYS A 83 -1.34 9.60 -12.84
CA LYS A 83 -1.29 8.89 -14.13
C LYS A 83 0.00 8.10 -14.32
N ALA A 84 1.14 8.68 -13.91
CA ALA A 84 2.43 7.99 -13.97
C ALA A 84 2.49 6.78 -13.03
N ALA A 85 1.93 6.86 -11.82
CA ALA A 85 1.83 5.73 -10.92
C ALA A 85 0.99 4.58 -11.52
N GLU A 86 -0.17 4.90 -12.11
CA GLU A 86 -1.01 3.92 -12.81
C GLU A 86 -0.27 3.27 -13.99
N ALA A 87 0.36 4.08 -14.85
CA ALA A 87 1.12 3.59 -15.99
C ALA A 87 2.34 2.75 -15.57
N ALA A 88 3.00 3.10 -14.46
CA ALA A 88 4.13 2.33 -13.92
C ALA A 88 3.71 0.97 -13.35
N GLY A 89 2.41 0.78 -13.07
CA GLY A 89 1.83 -0.49 -12.65
C GLY A 89 1.37 -0.52 -11.20
N ALA A 90 1.08 0.63 -10.57
CA ALA A 90 0.44 0.65 -9.27
C ALA A 90 -0.93 -0.06 -9.31
N ASP A 91 -1.25 -0.78 -8.25
CA ASP A 91 -2.52 -1.49 -8.10
C ASP A 91 -3.58 -0.57 -7.47
N THR A 92 -3.15 0.32 -6.58
CA THR A 92 -3.96 1.36 -5.92
C THR A 92 -3.14 2.64 -5.78
N LEU A 93 -3.81 3.72 -5.40
CA LEU A 93 -3.17 4.99 -5.06
C LEU A 93 -3.73 5.55 -3.75
N MET A 94 -2.92 6.25 -2.96
CA MET A 94 -3.39 7.10 -1.87
C MET A 94 -3.12 8.56 -2.20
N GLU A 95 -4.15 9.40 -2.07
CA GLU A 95 -4.02 10.85 -2.16
C GLU A 95 -3.95 11.42 -0.73
N LEU A 96 -2.75 11.87 -0.34
CA LEU A 96 -2.40 12.28 1.02
C LEU A 96 -2.18 13.79 1.13
N GLY A 97 -2.68 14.55 0.16
CA GLY A 97 -2.51 15.99 0.05
C GLY A 97 -3.04 16.75 1.26
N THR A 98 -2.28 17.77 1.64
CA THR A 98 -2.53 18.63 2.82
C THR A 98 -2.45 20.12 2.49
N GLY A 99 -1.88 20.46 1.33
CA GLY A 99 -1.81 21.82 0.81
C GLY A 99 -2.94 22.19 -0.14
N GLY A 100 -3.13 23.49 -0.35
CA GLY A 100 -4.09 24.03 -1.33
C GLY A 100 -5.55 23.65 -1.08
N ASP A 101 -6.29 23.53 -2.17
CA ASP A 101 -7.62 22.93 -2.24
C ASP A 101 -7.51 21.41 -2.35
N PHE A 102 -7.22 20.75 -1.24
CA PHE A 102 -7.03 19.30 -1.20
C PHE A 102 -8.27 18.52 -1.66
N LEU A 103 -9.49 19.07 -1.56
CA LEU A 103 -10.71 18.46 -2.09
C LEU A 103 -10.74 18.50 -3.62
N GLY A 104 -10.50 19.69 -4.18
CA GLY A 104 -10.40 19.87 -5.63
C GLY A 104 -9.30 19.03 -6.26
N ILE A 105 -8.11 19.00 -5.64
CA ILE A 105 -6.98 18.16 -6.06
C ILE A 105 -7.37 16.68 -6.02
N ARG A 106 -7.93 16.20 -4.90
CA ARG A 106 -8.32 14.79 -4.76
C ARG A 106 -9.38 14.39 -5.78
N LYS A 107 -10.37 15.25 -6.02
CA LYS A 107 -11.40 14.99 -7.04
C LYS A 107 -10.76 14.84 -8.42
N LYS A 108 -9.85 15.74 -8.79
CA LYS A 108 -9.16 15.68 -10.09
C LYS A 108 -8.28 14.45 -10.22
N VAL A 109 -7.63 14.01 -9.13
CA VAL A 109 -6.89 12.74 -9.09
C VAL A 109 -7.84 11.56 -9.32
N CYS A 110 -8.95 11.46 -8.57
CA CYS A 110 -9.93 10.39 -8.71
C CYS A 110 -10.55 10.32 -10.11
N ASP A 111 -10.79 11.47 -10.74
CA ASP A 111 -11.36 11.56 -12.09
C ASP A 111 -10.32 11.22 -13.19
N ALA A 112 -9.03 11.28 -12.88
CA ALA A 112 -7.94 11.15 -13.86
C ALA A 112 -7.38 9.73 -14.02
N ILE A 113 -7.68 8.80 -13.10
CA ILE A 113 -7.16 7.43 -13.07
C ILE A 113 -8.26 6.41 -12.79
N SER A 114 -8.02 5.16 -13.16
CA SER A 114 -8.95 4.06 -12.90
C SER A 114 -8.67 3.31 -11.59
N LEU A 115 -7.54 3.56 -10.94
CA LEU A 115 -7.16 2.85 -9.71
C LEU A 115 -8.15 3.09 -8.55
N PRO A 116 -8.31 2.13 -7.62
CA PRO A 116 -8.85 2.42 -6.30
C PRO A 116 -7.99 3.46 -5.59
N VAL A 117 -8.62 4.50 -5.06
CA VAL A 117 -7.97 5.62 -4.38
C VAL A 117 -8.29 5.59 -2.90
N GLY A 118 -7.26 5.63 -2.06
CA GLY A 118 -7.38 5.77 -0.62
C GLY A 118 -7.04 7.17 -0.11
N SER A 119 -7.41 7.44 1.13
CA SER A 119 -7.14 8.73 1.79
C SER A 119 -6.96 8.59 3.30
N VAL A 120 -6.61 9.71 3.96
CA VAL A 120 -6.53 9.83 5.43
C VAL A 120 -7.43 11.01 5.86
N PRO A 121 -8.73 10.78 6.14
CA PRO A 121 -9.69 11.86 6.38
C PRO A 121 -9.31 12.83 7.50
N LEU A 122 -8.68 12.32 8.56
CA LEU A 122 -8.31 13.17 9.69
C LEU A 122 -7.30 14.27 9.31
N TYR A 123 -6.50 14.11 8.25
CA TYR A 123 -5.61 15.20 7.80
C TYR A 123 -6.42 16.43 7.43
N GLN A 124 -7.50 16.22 6.68
CA GLN A 124 -8.42 17.29 6.32
C GLN A 124 -9.08 17.91 7.56
N ALA A 125 -9.59 17.09 8.48
CA ALA A 125 -10.26 17.59 9.69
C ALA A 125 -9.34 18.49 10.52
N PHE A 126 -8.13 17.99 10.83
CA PHE A 126 -7.14 18.72 11.62
C PHE A 126 -6.62 19.99 10.92
N ILE A 127 -6.34 19.92 9.62
CA ILE A 127 -5.83 21.07 8.88
C ILE A 127 -6.91 22.14 8.70
N THR A 128 -8.17 21.72 8.49
CA THR A 128 -9.30 22.64 8.41
C THR A 128 -9.48 23.38 9.74
N ALA A 129 -9.46 22.67 10.86
CA ALA A 129 -9.49 23.27 12.18
C ALA A 129 -8.29 24.20 12.44
N ALA A 130 -7.08 23.81 12.03
CA ALA A 130 -5.91 24.67 12.18
C ALA A 130 -6.02 25.97 11.35
N LYS A 131 -6.57 25.90 10.14
CA LYS A 131 -6.83 27.08 9.29
C LYS A 131 -7.95 27.97 9.86
N ARG A 132 -8.99 27.37 10.43
CA ARG A 132 -10.17 28.07 10.99
C ARG A 132 -9.87 28.69 12.36
N ASP A 133 -9.24 27.93 13.24
CA ASP A 133 -9.15 28.21 14.69
C ASP A 133 -7.70 28.38 15.18
N GLY A 134 -6.70 28.31 14.27
CA GLY A 134 -5.29 28.60 14.56
C GLY A 134 -4.47 27.43 15.11
N SER A 135 -5.08 26.28 15.42
CA SER A 135 -4.34 25.08 15.87
C SER A 135 -5.11 23.78 15.61
N ILE A 136 -4.37 22.68 15.37
CA ILE A 136 -4.94 21.34 15.21
C ILE A 136 -5.69 20.86 16.45
N VAL A 137 -5.36 21.35 17.65
CA VAL A 137 -5.99 20.90 18.90
C VAL A 137 -7.43 21.40 19.05
N HIS A 138 -7.85 22.36 18.22
CA HIS A 138 -9.21 22.90 18.17
C HIS A 138 -10.15 22.15 17.23
N MET A 139 -9.66 21.07 16.58
CA MET A 139 -10.50 20.15 15.81
C MET A 139 -11.68 19.67 16.65
N THR A 140 -12.89 19.72 16.09
CA THR A 140 -14.08 19.17 16.72
C THR A 140 -14.38 17.77 16.20
N GLU A 141 -15.09 16.97 16.99
CA GLU A 141 -15.51 15.62 16.57
C GLU A 141 -16.31 15.67 15.26
N ASP A 142 -17.15 16.70 15.08
CA ASP A 142 -17.87 16.97 13.83
C ASP A 142 -16.95 17.21 12.63
N ASP A 143 -15.80 17.87 12.81
CA ASP A 143 -14.82 18.06 11.73
C ASP A 143 -14.30 16.70 11.21
N LEU A 144 -14.11 15.71 12.10
CA LEU A 144 -13.68 14.35 11.71
C LEU A 144 -14.78 13.62 10.92
N TRP A 145 -16.02 13.68 11.40
CA TRP A 145 -17.15 12.99 10.78
C TRP A 145 -17.47 13.59 9.41
N HIS A 146 -17.52 14.92 9.31
CA HIS A 146 -17.70 15.62 8.04
C HIS A 146 -16.59 15.30 7.04
N ALA A 147 -15.32 15.32 7.46
CA ALA A 147 -14.20 14.99 6.57
C ALA A 147 -14.26 13.54 6.08
N THR A 148 -14.67 12.61 6.94
CA THR A 148 -14.82 11.19 6.59
C THR A 148 -15.94 11.01 5.57
N GLU A 149 -17.11 11.60 5.82
CA GLU A 149 -18.26 11.48 4.93
C GLU A 149 -18.03 12.18 3.57
N GLU A 150 -17.44 13.38 3.57
CA GLU A 150 -17.18 14.14 2.36
C GLU A 150 -16.19 13.41 1.43
N GLN A 151 -15.12 12.84 1.98
CA GLN A 151 -14.18 12.05 1.19
C GLN A 151 -14.81 10.76 0.67
N ALA A 152 -15.69 10.12 1.45
CA ALA A 152 -16.40 8.92 1.01
C ALA A 152 -17.27 9.23 -0.21
N LYS A 153 -18.04 10.32 -0.17
CA LYS A 153 -18.89 10.82 -1.28
C LYS A 153 -18.09 11.27 -2.51
N LEU A 154 -16.82 11.65 -2.33
CA LEU A 154 -15.92 11.98 -3.43
C LEU A 154 -15.49 10.74 -4.23
N GLY A 155 -15.65 9.54 -3.67
CA GLY A 155 -15.34 8.27 -4.35
C GLY A 155 -14.01 7.66 -3.93
N THR A 156 -13.57 7.90 -2.70
CA THR A 156 -12.47 7.13 -2.10
C THR A 156 -12.93 5.70 -1.79
N ASN A 157 -12.06 4.73 -2.04
CA ASN A 157 -12.35 3.29 -1.96
C ASN A 157 -11.93 2.66 -0.63
N PHE A 158 -10.91 3.23 0.01
CA PHE A 158 -10.45 2.82 1.33
C PHE A 158 -9.92 4.03 2.11
N MET A 159 -10.01 3.98 3.43
CA MET A 159 -9.53 5.08 4.27
C MET A 159 -8.67 4.56 5.40
N ALA A 160 -7.49 5.17 5.55
CA ALA A 160 -6.62 4.94 6.69
C ALA A 160 -7.16 5.71 7.91
N ILE A 161 -7.84 5.00 8.80
CA ILE A 161 -8.45 5.55 10.01
C ILE A 161 -7.65 5.10 11.23
N HIS A 162 -7.17 6.06 12.02
CA HIS A 162 -6.28 5.80 13.15
C HIS A 162 -7.07 5.43 14.42
N THR A 163 -7.79 4.31 14.35
CA THR A 163 -8.64 3.81 15.45
C THR A 163 -7.84 3.21 16.60
N GLY A 164 -6.61 2.78 16.33
CA GLY A 164 -5.74 2.14 17.31
C GLY A 164 -5.12 3.09 18.34
N ILE A 165 -5.20 4.41 18.13
CA ILE A 165 -4.67 5.40 19.07
C ILE A 165 -5.69 5.60 20.18
N ASN A 166 -5.35 5.21 21.40
CA ASN A 166 -6.16 5.47 22.59
C ASN A 166 -5.29 5.77 23.81
N ASN A 167 -5.90 6.09 24.96
CA ASN A 167 -5.16 6.46 26.17
C ASN A 167 -4.16 5.38 26.63
N ILE A 168 -4.50 4.09 26.51
CA ILE A 168 -3.60 2.98 26.87
C ILE A 168 -2.36 2.98 25.97
N VAL A 169 -2.54 3.19 24.67
CA VAL A 169 -1.43 3.28 23.71
C VAL A 169 -0.54 4.50 24.02
N LEU A 170 -1.13 5.65 24.34
CA LEU A 170 -0.37 6.84 24.74
C LEU A 170 0.44 6.61 26.02
N ASP A 171 -0.11 5.88 26.99
CA ASP A 171 0.61 5.52 28.22
C ASP A 171 1.82 4.61 27.92
N ARG A 172 1.67 3.66 26.98
CA ARG A 172 2.79 2.82 26.52
C ARG A 172 3.86 3.64 25.82
N LEU A 173 3.47 4.54 24.93
CA LEU A 173 4.40 5.42 24.21
C LEU A 173 5.20 6.29 25.19
N LYS A 174 4.53 6.97 26.14
CA LYS A 174 5.18 7.83 27.13
C LYS A 174 6.12 7.07 28.06
N ALA A 175 5.71 5.89 28.50
CA ALA A 175 6.51 5.07 29.42
C ALA A 175 7.74 4.45 28.74
N HIS A 176 7.66 4.19 27.43
CA HIS A 176 8.76 3.58 26.67
C HIS A 176 9.74 4.62 26.11
N GLY A 177 9.24 5.73 25.57
CA GLY A 177 10.02 6.63 24.72
C GLY A 177 10.31 6.03 23.34
N ARG A 178 10.86 6.83 22.42
CA ARG A 178 11.27 6.40 21.07
C ARG A 178 12.49 7.16 20.58
N PHE A 179 13.28 6.53 19.72
CA PHE A 179 14.44 7.09 19.05
C PHE A 179 14.06 7.92 17.82
N GLY A 180 13.19 7.39 16.96
CA GLY A 180 12.65 8.04 15.76
C GLY A 180 11.39 8.86 16.02
N GLY A 181 10.92 8.91 17.27
CA GLY A 181 9.73 9.66 17.66
C GLY A 181 8.43 9.09 17.09
N LEU A 182 7.43 9.96 16.93
CA LEU A 182 6.12 9.62 16.39
C LEU A 182 6.02 10.09 14.93
N CYS A 183 6.38 9.21 14.00
CA CYS A 183 6.51 9.55 12.57
C CYS A 183 5.19 9.46 11.78
N SER A 184 4.12 8.91 12.36
CA SER A 184 2.80 9.01 11.75
C SER A 184 2.23 10.40 11.94
N ARG A 185 1.98 11.13 10.85
CA ARG A 185 1.28 12.42 10.90
C ARG A 185 -0.07 12.30 11.60
N GLY A 186 -0.83 11.25 11.30
CA GLY A 186 -2.12 11.03 11.94
C GLY A 186 -2.00 10.58 13.39
N GLY A 187 -0.97 9.78 13.68
CA GLY A 187 -0.48 9.50 15.03
C GLY A 187 -0.28 10.77 15.86
N ALA A 188 0.54 11.68 15.32
CA ALA A 188 0.93 12.92 15.97
C ALA A 188 -0.26 13.86 16.19
N PHE A 189 -1.10 14.06 15.18
CA PHE A 189 -2.27 14.93 15.29
C PHE A 189 -3.25 14.42 16.35
N MET A 190 -3.63 13.14 16.29
CA MET A 190 -4.59 12.58 17.23
C MET A 190 -4.03 12.54 18.66
N SER A 191 -2.79 12.10 18.84
CA SER A 191 -2.15 12.07 20.18
C SER A 191 -2.08 13.46 20.80
N THR A 192 -1.71 14.48 20.01
CA THR A 192 -1.63 15.87 20.49
C THR A 192 -3.01 16.41 20.87
N TRP A 193 -4.03 16.12 20.07
CA TRP A 193 -5.41 16.52 20.34
C TRP A 193 -5.96 15.88 21.63
N MET A 194 -5.74 14.57 21.81
CA MET A 194 -6.18 13.85 23.01
C MET A 194 -5.55 14.44 24.28
N LEU A 195 -4.23 14.70 24.24
CA LEU A 195 -3.51 15.26 25.38
C LEU A 195 -3.98 16.68 25.74
N HIS A 196 -4.25 17.51 24.73
CA HIS A 196 -4.73 18.88 24.94
C HIS A 196 -6.14 18.90 25.51
N ASN A 197 -7.04 18.12 24.92
CA ASN A 197 -8.47 18.12 25.28
C ASN A 197 -8.79 17.20 26.46
N GLN A 198 -7.84 16.37 26.91
CA GLN A 198 -8.04 15.33 27.94
C GLN A 198 -9.22 14.41 27.61
N LYS A 199 -9.33 14.05 26.33
CA LYS A 199 -10.40 13.23 25.76
C LYS A 199 -9.83 12.00 25.08
N GLU A 200 -10.65 10.96 25.00
CA GLU A 200 -10.34 9.78 24.18
C GLU A 200 -10.45 10.13 22.69
N ASN A 201 -9.71 9.39 21.85
CA ASN A 201 -9.80 9.49 20.40
C ASN A 201 -11.25 9.22 19.93
N PRO A 202 -11.93 10.17 19.25
CA PRO A 202 -13.30 9.98 18.78
C PRO A 202 -13.46 8.81 17.81
N LEU A 203 -12.43 8.55 16.98
CA LEU A 203 -12.39 7.41 16.04
C LEU A 203 -12.40 6.05 16.77
N PHE A 204 -12.01 6.02 18.04
CA PHE A 204 -12.03 4.84 18.90
C PHE A 204 -13.26 4.83 19.81
N ALA A 205 -13.57 5.95 20.46
CA ALA A 205 -14.70 6.07 21.39
C ALA A 205 -16.05 5.83 20.70
N ASP A 206 -16.23 6.39 19.50
CA ASP A 206 -17.45 6.31 18.69
C ASP A 206 -17.27 5.39 17.47
N PHE A 207 -16.50 4.31 17.64
CA PHE A 207 -16.17 3.39 16.55
C PHE A 207 -17.40 2.77 15.85
N ASP A 208 -18.50 2.58 16.58
CA ASP A 208 -19.76 2.10 16.00
C ASP A 208 -20.33 3.10 14.98
N TYR A 209 -20.27 4.40 15.28
CA TYR A 209 -20.72 5.47 14.37
C TYR A 209 -19.81 5.59 13.14
N LEU A 210 -18.49 5.51 13.34
CA LEU A 210 -17.53 5.43 12.22
C LEU A 210 -17.88 4.26 11.27
N CYS A 211 -18.18 3.08 11.81
CA CYS A 211 -18.52 1.92 10.99
C CYS A 211 -19.82 2.13 10.19
N GLU A 212 -20.81 2.85 10.75
CA GLU A 212 -22.05 3.19 10.05
C GLU A 212 -21.78 4.10 8.84
N ILE A 213 -20.96 5.15 9.01
CA ILE A 213 -20.56 6.04 7.90
C ILE A 213 -19.85 5.25 6.79
N LEU A 214 -18.85 4.45 7.14
CA LEU A 214 -18.09 3.67 6.14
C LEU A 214 -18.98 2.65 5.42
N LYS A 215 -19.95 2.06 6.13
CA LYS A 215 -20.89 1.09 5.56
C LYS A 215 -21.86 1.74 4.59
N GLU A 216 -22.36 2.93 4.93
CA GLU A 216 -23.27 3.70 4.08
C GLU A 216 -22.66 3.99 2.71
N HIS A 217 -21.35 4.26 2.68
CA HIS A 217 -20.63 4.64 1.47
C HIS A 217 -19.79 3.52 0.84
N GLU A 218 -19.88 2.30 1.37
CA GLU A 218 -19.12 1.12 0.93
C GLU A 218 -17.59 1.33 0.88
N VAL A 219 -17.06 2.03 1.88
CA VAL A 219 -15.63 2.31 2.00
C VAL A 219 -14.94 1.20 2.79
N THR A 220 -13.81 0.72 2.29
CA THR A 220 -12.96 -0.24 3.02
C THR A 220 -12.23 0.47 4.17
N LEU A 221 -12.36 -0.05 5.38
CA LEU A 221 -11.61 0.44 6.53
C LEU A 221 -10.15 -0.04 6.43
N SER A 222 -9.19 0.86 6.35
CA SER A 222 -7.77 0.55 6.59
C SER A 222 -7.43 1.03 8.00
N THR A 223 -7.15 0.10 8.93
CA THR A 223 -6.82 0.49 10.31
C THR A 223 -5.40 1.07 10.35
N GLY A 224 -5.32 2.39 10.49
CA GLY A 224 -4.09 3.15 10.38
C GLY A 224 -3.08 2.84 11.49
N ASN A 225 -1.80 2.97 11.15
CA ASN A 225 -0.64 2.65 11.98
C ASN A 225 -0.04 3.90 12.67
N GLY A 226 -0.82 4.55 13.53
CA GLY A 226 -0.43 5.75 14.26
C GLY A 226 0.85 5.63 15.07
N MET A 227 1.15 4.44 15.59
CA MET A 227 2.34 4.10 16.36
C MET A 227 3.33 3.24 15.58
N ARG A 228 3.39 3.34 14.25
CA ARG A 228 4.47 2.68 13.50
C ARG A 228 5.86 3.19 13.93
N ALA A 229 6.86 2.35 13.80
CA ALA A 229 8.26 2.70 14.05
C ALA A 229 8.79 3.66 12.96
N GLY A 230 9.45 4.74 13.39
CA GLY A 230 10.14 5.72 12.53
C GLY A 230 11.66 5.59 12.52
N ALA A 231 12.19 4.62 13.25
CA ALA A 231 13.59 4.21 13.25
C ALA A 231 13.64 2.71 13.50
N ILE A 232 14.70 2.05 13.03
CA ILE A 232 14.93 0.61 13.24
C ILE A 232 14.86 0.23 14.72
N HIS A 233 15.35 1.11 15.60
CA HIS A 233 15.36 0.87 17.05
C HIS A 233 14.00 1.04 17.74
N ASP A 234 12.98 1.54 17.03
CA ASP A 234 11.60 1.60 17.53
C ASP A 234 10.74 0.42 17.04
N ALA A 235 11.31 -0.48 16.22
CA ALA A 235 10.60 -1.62 15.66
C ALA A 235 10.07 -2.55 16.75
N THR A 236 8.81 -2.97 16.60
CA THR A 236 8.15 -3.93 17.49
C THR A 236 8.10 -3.47 18.95
N ASP A 237 8.10 -2.15 19.17
CA ASP A 237 7.99 -1.58 20.50
C ASP A 237 6.60 -1.77 21.11
N ARG A 238 6.48 -1.43 22.41
CA ARG A 238 5.24 -1.61 23.16
C ARG A 238 4.09 -0.77 22.63
N ALA A 239 4.36 0.41 22.06
CA ALA A 239 3.32 1.27 21.53
C ALA A 239 2.77 0.72 20.21
N GLN A 240 3.64 0.24 19.32
CA GLN A 240 3.27 -0.42 18.07
C GLN A 240 2.42 -1.67 18.34
N ILE A 241 2.89 -2.55 19.24
CA ILE A 241 2.16 -3.79 19.55
C ILE A 241 0.83 -3.50 20.24
N GLN A 242 0.78 -2.51 21.15
CA GLN A 242 -0.47 -2.12 21.78
C GLN A 242 -1.48 -1.57 20.78
N GLU A 243 -1.04 -0.76 19.81
CA GLU A 243 -1.89 -0.27 18.73
C GLU A 243 -2.40 -1.43 17.85
N LEU A 244 -1.53 -2.39 17.51
CA LEU A 244 -1.91 -3.57 16.73
C LEU A 244 -3.01 -4.39 17.41
N ILE A 245 -2.95 -4.56 18.74
CA ILE A 245 -4.03 -5.22 19.50
C ILE A 245 -5.36 -4.52 19.26
N ILE A 246 -5.40 -3.19 19.47
CA ILE A 246 -6.62 -2.40 19.33
C ILE A 246 -7.12 -2.41 17.88
N ASN A 247 -6.22 -2.22 16.90
CA ASN A 247 -6.57 -2.28 15.49
C ASN A 247 -7.13 -3.64 15.08
N SER A 248 -6.64 -4.74 15.67
CA SER A 248 -7.16 -6.09 15.40
C SER A 248 -8.57 -6.28 15.96
N GLU A 249 -8.84 -5.78 17.17
CA GLU A 249 -10.17 -5.80 17.80
C GLU A 249 -11.17 -4.95 17.00
N CYS A 250 -10.79 -3.71 16.64
CA CYS A 250 -11.58 -2.84 15.77
C CYS A 250 -11.85 -3.50 14.42
N ALA A 251 -10.84 -4.11 13.80
CA ALA A 251 -10.97 -4.77 12.51
C ALA A 251 -11.92 -5.98 12.56
N GLN A 252 -11.88 -6.75 13.64
CA GLN A 252 -12.83 -7.85 13.86
C GLN A 252 -14.25 -7.30 14.00
N LYS A 253 -14.44 -6.31 14.88
CA LYS A 253 -15.75 -5.69 15.12
C LYS A 253 -16.36 -5.09 13.85
N ALA A 254 -15.59 -4.34 13.06
CA ALA A 254 -16.04 -3.76 11.79
C ALA A 254 -16.51 -4.83 10.79
N HIS A 255 -15.78 -5.94 10.67
CA HIS A 255 -16.15 -7.00 9.73
C HIS A 255 -17.34 -7.84 10.22
N ASP A 256 -17.33 -8.25 11.49
CA ASP A 256 -18.29 -9.22 12.02
C ASP A 256 -19.65 -8.57 12.26
N LYS A 257 -19.68 -7.34 12.80
CA LYS A 257 -20.91 -6.62 13.15
C LYS A 257 -21.43 -5.75 12.01
N TYR A 258 -20.53 -5.13 11.23
CA TYR A 258 -20.92 -4.12 10.24
C TYR A 258 -20.80 -4.59 8.79
N ASP A 259 -20.28 -5.79 8.52
CA ASP A 259 -20.01 -6.27 7.15
C ASP A 259 -19.11 -5.31 6.37
N LEU A 260 -18.12 -4.72 7.06
CA LEU A 260 -17.10 -3.90 6.41
C LEU A 260 -15.97 -4.76 5.87
N GLN A 261 -15.42 -4.30 4.76
CA GLN A 261 -14.11 -4.73 4.29
C GLN A 261 -13.05 -4.06 5.15
N VAL A 262 -12.01 -4.80 5.56
CA VAL A 262 -10.99 -4.28 6.46
C VAL A 262 -9.59 -4.68 6.02
N ILE A 263 -8.69 -3.70 5.99
CA ILE A 263 -7.24 -3.83 5.82
C ILE A 263 -6.59 -3.44 7.15
N VAL A 264 -5.49 -4.09 7.54
CA VAL A 264 -4.70 -3.70 8.72
C VAL A 264 -3.35 -3.16 8.29
N GLU A 265 -3.00 -1.95 8.70
CA GLU A 265 -1.71 -1.33 8.38
C GLU A 265 -0.60 -1.73 9.36
N GLY A 266 0.61 -1.85 8.84
CA GLY A 266 1.79 -2.31 9.57
C GLY A 266 2.88 -1.27 9.78
N PRO A 267 4.00 -1.64 10.40
CA PRO A 267 5.09 -0.71 10.69
C PRO A 267 5.78 -0.15 9.45
N GLY A 268 6.60 0.88 9.69
CA GLY A 268 7.45 1.55 8.70
C GLY A 268 8.88 1.02 8.71
N HIS A 269 9.63 1.27 9.79
CA HIS A 269 11.03 0.86 9.91
C HIS A 269 11.13 -0.42 10.73
N VAL A 270 11.68 -1.49 10.15
CA VAL A 270 11.78 -2.81 10.80
C VAL A 270 13.07 -3.49 10.35
N PRO A 271 13.98 -3.88 11.25
CA PRO A 271 15.20 -4.58 10.85
C PRO A 271 14.85 -5.92 10.19
N LEU A 272 15.68 -6.36 9.25
CA LEU A 272 15.36 -7.46 8.35
C LEU A 272 14.97 -8.77 9.09
N ASP A 273 15.62 -9.06 10.21
CA ASP A 273 15.39 -10.24 11.04
C ASP A 273 14.03 -10.22 11.77
N GLU A 274 13.40 -9.06 11.91
CA GLU A 274 12.07 -8.92 12.54
C GLU A 274 10.91 -8.86 11.55
N VAL A 275 11.18 -8.69 10.25
CA VAL A 275 10.14 -8.51 9.23
C VAL A 275 9.16 -9.69 9.16
N GLU A 276 9.69 -10.93 9.09
CA GLU A 276 8.85 -12.13 8.99
C GLU A 276 7.97 -12.31 10.24
N MET A 277 8.55 -12.04 11.41
CA MET A 277 7.85 -12.12 12.70
C MET A 277 6.72 -11.11 12.78
N ASN A 278 6.95 -9.86 12.35
CA ASN A 278 5.94 -8.81 12.29
C ASN A 278 4.76 -9.23 11.40
N VAL A 279 5.02 -9.70 10.18
CA VAL A 279 3.96 -10.13 9.25
C VAL A 279 3.12 -11.26 9.86
N LYS A 280 3.77 -12.29 10.41
CA LYS A 280 3.08 -13.43 11.03
C LYS A 280 2.24 -13.02 12.23
N LEU A 281 2.79 -12.14 13.08
CA LEU A 281 2.07 -11.61 14.25
C LEU A 281 0.81 -10.87 13.82
N MET A 282 0.92 -9.95 12.86
CA MET A 282 -0.21 -9.16 12.37
C MET A 282 -1.29 -10.03 11.72
N LYS A 283 -0.91 -10.99 10.86
CA LYS A 283 -1.87 -11.93 10.28
C LYS A 283 -2.56 -12.78 11.34
N SER A 284 -1.83 -13.24 12.37
CA SER A 284 -2.43 -14.02 13.46
C SER A 284 -3.41 -13.20 14.31
N MET A 285 -3.03 -11.99 14.70
CA MET A 285 -3.85 -11.14 15.58
C MET A 285 -5.13 -10.64 14.91
N SER A 286 -5.05 -10.32 13.62
CA SER A 286 -6.17 -9.80 12.83
C SER A 286 -7.10 -10.88 12.26
N GLY A 287 -6.82 -12.18 12.50
CA GLY A 287 -7.60 -13.28 11.93
C GLY A 287 -7.36 -13.52 10.44
N GLY A 288 -6.21 -13.10 9.93
CA GLY A 288 -5.79 -13.28 8.53
C GLY A 288 -6.27 -12.17 7.59
N LYS A 289 -6.72 -11.03 8.12
CA LYS A 289 -7.13 -9.88 7.30
C LYS A 289 -6.00 -9.43 6.36
N PRO A 290 -6.31 -8.80 5.22
CA PRO A 290 -5.31 -8.23 4.34
C PRO A 290 -4.36 -7.30 5.09
N PHE A 291 -3.07 -7.56 4.94
CA PHE A 291 -2.04 -6.84 5.66
C PHE A 291 -1.30 -5.86 4.74
N TYR A 292 -1.30 -4.58 5.12
CA TYR A 292 -0.74 -3.46 4.37
C TYR A 292 0.53 -2.93 5.03
N MET A 293 1.68 -3.26 4.45
CA MET A 293 2.98 -2.88 5.00
C MET A 293 3.45 -1.55 4.40
N LEU A 294 3.83 -0.58 5.24
CA LEU A 294 4.38 0.71 4.82
C LEU A 294 5.90 0.58 4.63
N GLY A 295 6.31 0.04 3.50
CA GLY A 295 7.66 -0.47 3.30
C GLY A 295 7.77 -1.96 3.66
N PRO A 296 8.64 -2.40 4.59
CA PRO A 296 9.36 -1.59 5.56
C PRO A 296 10.79 -1.24 5.14
N LEU A 297 11.31 -0.14 5.65
CA LEU A 297 12.75 0.14 5.61
C LEU A 297 13.47 -0.78 6.58
N VAL A 298 14.45 -1.54 6.08
CA VAL A 298 15.28 -2.45 6.89
C VAL A 298 16.58 -1.81 7.38
N SER A 299 16.80 -0.54 7.07
CA SER A 299 17.94 0.26 7.53
C SER A 299 17.63 1.75 7.45
N ASP A 300 18.09 2.55 8.41
CA ASP A 300 17.85 4.01 8.45
C ASP A 300 18.92 4.84 7.73
N ILE A 301 20.02 4.20 7.28
CA ILE A 301 21.18 4.91 6.69
C ILE A 301 21.09 5.02 5.16
N GLY A 302 19.89 4.80 4.61
CA GLY A 302 19.63 4.65 3.18
C GLY A 302 19.06 5.87 2.47
N ALA A 303 18.89 7.02 3.15
CA ALA A 303 18.21 8.19 2.59
C ALA A 303 18.71 8.56 1.18
N GLY A 304 17.78 8.82 0.25
CA GLY A 304 18.05 8.97 -1.19
C GLY A 304 18.08 7.64 -1.96
N ARG A 305 18.07 6.50 -1.25
CA ARG A 305 18.00 5.12 -1.74
C ARG A 305 17.01 4.29 -0.92
N ASP A 306 16.10 4.93 -0.21
CA ASP A 306 15.14 4.25 0.67
C ASP A 306 14.19 3.34 -0.10
N HIS A 307 13.89 3.62 -1.37
CA HIS A 307 13.19 2.68 -2.27
C HIS A 307 13.92 1.32 -2.37
N ILE A 308 15.26 1.29 -2.45
CA ILE A 308 16.06 0.07 -2.52
C ILE A 308 16.07 -0.64 -1.18
N VAL A 309 16.33 0.09 -0.09
CA VAL A 309 16.32 -0.46 1.27
C VAL A 309 14.96 -1.07 1.57
N THR A 310 13.89 -0.37 1.20
CA THR A 310 12.52 -0.84 1.34
C THR A 310 12.24 -2.06 0.48
N ALA A 311 12.74 -2.14 -0.74
CA ALA A 311 12.51 -3.30 -1.62
C ALA A 311 12.97 -4.62 -0.96
N ILE A 312 14.06 -4.59 -0.17
CA ILE A 312 14.55 -5.74 0.59
C ILE A 312 13.52 -6.17 1.63
N GLY A 313 13.04 -5.24 2.47
CA GLY A 313 12.03 -5.52 3.48
C GLY A 313 10.68 -5.93 2.88
N ALA A 314 10.26 -5.26 1.80
CA ALA A 314 9.00 -5.48 1.13
C ALA A 314 8.94 -6.87 0.48
N ALA A 315 10.03 -7.33 -0.14
CA ALA A 315 10.14 -8.68 -0.67
C ALA A 315 10.06 -9.74 0.44
N THR A 316 10.77 -9.55 1.55
CA THR A 316 10.68 -10.41 2.74
C THR A 316 9.27 -10.41 3.33
N SER A 317 8.61 -9.26 3.37
CA SER A 317 7.25 -9.12 3.88
C SER A 317 6.24 -9.89 3.01
N ALA A 318 6.32 -9.71 1.69
CA ALA A 318 5.47 -10.41 0.73
C ALA A 318 5.70 -11.93 0.80
N ALA A 319 6.96 -12.38 0.91
CA ALA A 319 7.30 -13.80 1.10
C ALA A 319 6.69 -14.38 2.40
N ALA A 320 6.62 -13.58 3.46
CA ALA A 320 6.07 -13.97 4.75
C ALA A 320 4.53 -13.98 4.81
N GLY A 321 3.84 -13.47 3.78
CA GLY A 321 2.38 -13.45 3.71
C GLY A 321 1.73 -12.06 3.77
N CYS A 322 2.50 -10.98 3.57
CA CYS A 322 1.93 -9.66 3.33
C CYS A 322 1.20 -9.62 1.98
N ASP A 323 0.09 -8.87 1.94
CA ASP A 323 -0.84 -8.84 0.81
C ASP A 323 -0.72 -7.55 0.00
N PHE A 324 -0.26 -6.48 0.65
CA PHE A 324 -0.31 -5.12 0.12
C PHE A 324 0.92 -4.33 0.60
N LEU A 325 1.62 -3.69 -0.32
CA LEU A 325 2.84 -2.94 -0.05
C LEU A 325 2.62 -1.48 -0.40
N CYS A 326 2.92 -0.57 0.53
CA CYS A 326 3.07 0.83 0.18
C CYS A 326 4.47 1.01 -0.37
N TYR A 327 4.57 1.67 -1.51
CA TYR A 327 5.87 1.99 -2.05
C TYR A 327 6.64 2.95 -1.15
N VAL A 328 7.93 3.10 -1.42
CA VAL A 328 8.77 4.15 -0.87
C VAL A 328 9.54 4.73 -2.04
N THR A 329 9.61 6.06 -2.11
CA THR A 329 10.27 6.75 -3.22
C THR A 329 11.73 7.06 -2.89
N PRO A 330 12.57 7.40 -3.88
CA PRO A 330 13.91 7.94 -3.60
C PRO A 330 13.90 9.21 -2.74
N ALA A 331 12.82 9.99 -2.77
CA ALA A 331 12.65 11.24 -2.02
C ALA A 331 12.23 11.05 -0.55
N GLU A 332 11.96 9.82 -0.11
CA GLU A 332 11.59 9.53 1.28
C GLU A 332 12.60 10.15 2.26
N HIS A 333 12.10 10.70 3.36
CA HIS A 333 12.85 11.46 4.37
C HIS A 333 13.56 12.74 3.89
N LEU A 334 13.45 13.11 2.61
CA LEU A 334 14.19 14.24 2.03
C LEU A 334 13.28 15.32 1.43
N ALA A 335 12.25 14.93 0.67
CA ALA A 335 11.40 15.87 -0.06
C ALA A 335 10.06 15.26 -0.47
N LEU A 336 9.18 16.09 -1.03
CA LEU A 336 8.04 15.59 -1.83
C LEU A 336 8.56 14.92 -3.10
N PRO A 337 8.03 13.74 -3.48
CA PRO A 337 8.46 13.04 -4.69
C PRO A 337 8.01 13.79 -5.94
N ASN A 338 8.92 13.85 -6.92
CA ASN A 338 8.60 14.28 -8.28
C ASN A 338 8.00 13.13 -9.11
N LEU A 339 7.88 13.31 -10.43
CA LEU A 339 7.28 12.30 -11.32
C LEU A 339 8.16 11.04 -11.41
N GLU A 340 9.47 11.24 -11.57
CA GLU A 340 10.45 10.17 -11.71
C GLU A 340 10.56 9.34 -10.44
N ASP A 341 10.53 9.99 -9.27
CA ASP A 341 10.53 9.36 -7.95
C ASP A 341 9.31 8.44 -7.77
N VAL A 342 8.14 8.86 -8.27
CA VAL A 342 6.91 8.04 -8.23
C VAL A 342 7.06 6.80 -9.11
N VAL A 343 7.54 6.97 -10.35
CA VAL A 343 7.73 5.85 -11.28
C VAL A 343 8.74 4.85 -10.72
N GLU A 344 9.89 5.33 -10.24
CA GLU A 344 10.95 4.49 -9.66
C GLU A 344 10.46 3.73 -8.43
N GLY A 345 9.74 4.41 -7.52
CA GLY A 345 9.15 3.77 -6.35
C GLY A 345 8.18 2.66 -6.72
N VAL A 346 7.28 2.89 -7.70
CA VAL A 346 6.30 1.89 -8.13
C VAL A 346 7.00 0.69 -8.76
N LYS A 347 7.91 0.91 -9.72
CA LYS A 347 8.64 -0.17 -10.39
C LYS A 347 9.46 -1.00 -9.40
N THR A 348 10.14 -0.34 -8.48
CA THR A 348 10.92 -0.99 -7.41
C THR A 348 10.03 -1.86 -6.52
N SER A 349 8.89 -1.35 -6.07
CA SER A 349 7.94 -2.12 -5.25
C SER A 349 7.27 -3.26 -6.02
N ARG A 350 7.02 -3.12 -7.32
CA ARG A 350 6.51 -4.20 -8.18
C ARG A 350 7.50 -5.36 -8.29
N ILE A 351 8.79 -5.06 -8.39
CA ILE A 351 9.86 -6.07 -8.34
C ILE A 351 9.83 -6.77 -6.98
N ALA A 352 9.81 -6.02 -5.87
CA ALA A 352 9.77 -6.59 -4.53
C ALA A 352 8.55 -7.49 -4.30
N ALA A 353 7.37 -7.05 -4.74
CA ALA A 353 6.12 -7.82 -4.68
C ALA A 353 6.27 -9.16 -5.41
N HIS A 354 6.77 -9.15 -6.65
CA HIS A 354 6.99 -10.37 -7.44
C HIS A 354 8.00 -11.32 -6.79
N VAL A 355 9.12 -10.79 -6.29
CA VAL A 355 10.14 -11.59 -5.59
C VAL A 355 9.55 -12.30 -4.37
N GLY A 356 8.74 -11.61 -3.56
CA GLY A 356 8.05 -12.23 -2.45
C GLY A 356 6.97 -13.23 -2.89
N ASP A 357 6.23 -12.91 -3.96
CA ASP A 357 5.24 -13.82 -4.54
C ASP A 357 5.87 -15.11 -5.07
N MET A 358 7.12 -15.12 -5.53
CA MET A 358 7.80 -16.39 -5.89
C MET A 358 7.97 -17.35 -4.71
N VAL A 359 7.86 -16.86 -3.47
CA VAL A 359 7.85 -17.69 -2.24
C VAL A 359 6.42 -18.05 -1.86
N LYS A 360 5.55 -17.04 -1.75
CA LYS A 360 4.15 -17.17 -1.32
C LYS A 360 3.28 -17.93 -2.33
N ASN A 361 3.47 -17.66 -3.61
CA ASN A 361 2.74 -18.14 -4.77
C ASN A 361 3.72 -18.81 -5.76
N LYS A 362 4.08 -20.08 -5.52
CA LYS A 362 5.14 -20.77 -6.29
C LYS A 362 4.96 -20.77 -7.80
N GLU A 363 3.73 -20.66 -8.29
CA GLU A 363 3.40 -20.56 -9.71
C GLU A 363 3.94 -19.27 -10.37
N SER A 364 4.14 -18.19 -9.61
CA SER A 364 4.73 -16.94 -10.10
C SER A 364 6.14 -17.13 -10.67
N ARG A 365 6.85 -18.19 -10.25
CA ARG A 365 8.17 -18.59 -10.80
C ARG A 365 8.11 -18.96 -12.27
N ASN A 366 6.93 -19.25 -12.83
CA ASN A 366 6.78 -19.54 -14.25
C ASN A 366 7.13 -18.32 -15.12
N TRP A 367 6.95 -17.10 -14.61
CA TRP A 367 7.37 -15.87 -15.29
C TRP A 367 8.90 -15.83 -15.40
N ASP A 368 9.63 -16.05 -14.30
CA ASP A 368 11.09 -16.14 -14.29
C ASP A 368 11.61 -17.30 -15.13
N LEU A 369 10.91 -18.44 -15.14
CA LEU A 369 11.27 -19.57 -16.01
C LEU A 369 11.15 -19.18 -17.49
N ALA A 370 10.10 -18.45 -17.87
CA ALA A 370 9.93 -17.93 -19.22
C ALA A 370 11.05 -16.95 -19.59
N MET A 371 11.42 -16.06 -18.67
CA MET A 371 12.55 -15.13 -18.84
C MET A 371 13.89 -15.89 -18.97
N GLY A 372 14.12 -16.91 -18.14
CA GLY A 372 15.32 -17.75 -18.21
C GLY A 372 15.44 -18.50 -19.53
N ARG A 373 14.32 -19.00 -20.06
CA ARG A 373 14.27 -19.61 -21.40
C ARG A 373 14.56 -18.57 -22.50
N ALA A 374 13.94 -17.40 -22.44
CA ALA A 374 14.18 -16.32 -23.41
C ALA A 374 15.65 -15.87 -23.42
N ARG A 375 16.26 -15.70 -22.23
CA ARG A 375 17.70 -15.38 -22.10
C ARG A 375 18.58 -16.46 -22.69
N ARG A 376 18.34 -17.74 -22.38
CA ARG A 376 19.08 -18.88 -22.94
C ARG A 376 19.09 -18.85 -24.47
N ASP A 377 17.93 -18.54 -25.05
CA ASP A 377 17.70 -18.54 -26.50
C ASP A 377 18.12 -17.21 -27.17
N LEU A 378 18.60 -16.23 -26.39
CA LEU A 378 18.91 -14.87 -26.85
C LEU A 378 17.71 -14.19 -27.55
N ASP A 379 16.49 -14.56 -27.13
CA ASP A 379 15.24 -14.02 -27.66
C ASP A 379 14.92 -12.68 -26.98
N TRP A 380 15.54 -11.62 -27.51
CA TRP A 380 15.43 -10.26 -26.96
C TRP A 380 14.01 -9.74 -26.92
N GLU A 381 13.22 -9.95 -27.97
CA GLU A 381 11.82 -9.49 -28.01
C GLU A 381 10.98 -10.16 -26.93
N LYS A 382 11.15 -11.47 -26.73
CA LYS A 382 10.49 -12.16 -25.63
C LYS A 382 11.02 -11.72 -24.27
N MET A 383 12.31 -11.44 -24.13
CA MET A 383 12.87 -10.89 -22.89
C MET A 383 12.21 -9.54 -22.56
N PHE A 384 12.11 -8.64 -23.53
CA PHE A 384 11.50 -7.31 -23.35
C PHE A 384 10.03 -7.41 -22.94
N GLY A 385 9.23 -8.22 -23.65
CA GLY A 385 7.82 -8.42 -23.31
C GLY A 385 7.58 -9.14 -21.96
N LEU A 386 8.62 -9.71 -21.35
CA LEU A 386 8.56 -10.31 -20.01
C LEU A 386 9.11 -9.39 -18.90
N CYS A 387 9.68 -8.23 -19.23
CA CYS A 387 10.18 -7.29 -18.22
C CYS A 387 9.02 -6.54 -17.54
N LEU A 388 9.15 -6.28 -16.23
CA LEU A 388 8.25 -5.36 -15.51
C LEU A 388 8.40 -3.91 -15.99
N ASP A 389 9.56 -3.59 -16.56
CA ASP A 389 9.86 -2.33 -17.23
C ASP A 389 10.49 -2.62 -18.60
N GLU A 390 9.62 -2.83 -19.58
CA GLU A 390 10.03 -3.09 -20.96
C GLU A 390 10.75 -1.88 -21.56
N GLU A 391 10.25 -0.67 -21.31
CA GLU A 391 10.78 0.58 -21.87
C GLU A 391 12.24 0.79 -21.43
N LEU A 392 12.52 0.73 -20.13
CA LEU A 392 13.87 0.88 -19.60
C LEU A 392 14.80 -0.24 -20.10
N ALA A 393 14.31 -1.48 -20.20
CA ALA A 393 15.11 -2.59 -20.69
C ALA A 393 15.53 -2.37 -22.16
N ARG A 394 14.63 -1.87 -23.00
CA ARG A 394 14.91 -1.51 -24.40
C ARG A 394 15.85 -0.31 -24.50
N GLU A 395 15.67 0.72 -23.67
CA GLU A 395 16.54 1.90 -23.63
C GLU A 395 17.98 1.54 -23.26
N ILE A 396 18.18 0.73 -22.22
CA ILE A 396 19.52 0.28 -21.81
C ILE A 396 20.19 -0.52 -22.93
N ARG A 397 19.43 -1.37 -23.63
CA ARG A 397 19.94 -2.14 -24.76
C ARG A 397 20.36 -1.23 -25.91
N SER A 398 19.50 -0.30 -26.31
CA SER A 398 19.69 0.55 -27.49
C SER A 398 20.78 1.59 -27.29
N SER A 399 20.88 2.18 -26.09
CA SER A 399 21.93 3.14 -25.74
C SER A 399 23.34 2.54 -25.76
N ARG A 400 23.45 1.21 -25.74
CA ARG A 400 24.70 0.45 -25.74
C ARG A 400 24.61 -0.71 -26.73
N ALA A 401 24.15 -0.43 -27.95
CA ALA A 401 23.98 -1.42 -29.00
C ALA A 401 25.33 -2.09 -29.38
N PRO A 402 25.37 -3.41 -29.61
CA PRO A 402 26.56 -4.13 -30.05
C PRO A 402 26.65 -4.18 -31.57
N GLU A 403 27.81 -4.54 -32.09
CA GLU A 403 27.95 -4.89 -33.51
C GLU A 403 27.28 -6.25 -33.84
N ASP A 404 27.29 -7.20 -32.89
CA ASP A 404 26.60 -8.50 -32.97
C ASP A 404 25.25 -8.43 -32.23
N GLU A 405 24.16 -8.26 -32.98
CA GLU A 405 22.82 -8.07 -32.43
C GLU A 405 22.31 -9.26 -31.57
N ASP A 406 22.84 -10.46 -31.80
CA ASP A 406 22.46 -11.67 -31.04
C ASP A 406 22.88 -11.56 -29.56
N ALA A 407 24.00 -10.90 -29.26
CA ALA A 407 24.59 -10.84 -27.93
C ALA A 407 24.53 -9.43 -27.31
N CYS A 408 24.69 -9.31 -25.99
CA CYS A 408 24.83 -8.00 -25.35
C CYS A 408 26.27 -7.49 -25.39
N THR A 409 26.46 -6.19 -25.13
CA THR A 409 27.77 -5.54 -25.10
C THR A 409 28.65 -5.94 -23.91
N MET A 410 28.12 -6.65 -22.91
CA MET A 410 28.91 -7.08 -21.75
C MET A 410 29.99 -8.10 -22.10
N CYS A 411 29.66 -9.07 -22.98
CA CYS A 411 30.59 -10.12 -23.40
C CYS A 411 30.91 -10.09 -24.90
N GLY A 412 30.07 -9.43 -25.72
CA GLY A 412 30.21 -9.42 -27.18
C GLY A 412 30.28 -10.85 -27.75
N ASP A 413 31.25 -11.07 -28.63
CA ASP A 413 31.51 -12.36 -29.29
C ASP A 413 31.77 -13.52 -28.32
N PHE A 414 32.20 -13.22 -27.08
CA PHE A 414 32.46 -14.21 -26.05
C PHE A 414 31.23 -14.52 -25.18
N CYS A 415 30.02 -14.26 -25.69
CA CYS A 415 28.79 -14.63 -25.02
C CYS A 415 28.74 -16.14 -24.73
N ALA A 416 28.70 -16.49 -23.44
CA ALA A 416 28.69 -17.88 -22.98
C ALA A 416 27.51 -18.68 -23.57
N LEU A 417 26.33 -18.07 -23.67
CA LEU A 417 25.14 -18.73 -24.24
C LEU A 417 25.32 -19.01 -25.73
N LYS A 418 25.87 -18.05 -26.50
CA LYS A 418 26.14 -18.22 -27.93
C LYS A 418 27.18 -19.32 -28.19
N ILE A 419 28.23 -19.38 -27.36
CA ILE A 419 29.25 -20.43 -27.44
C ILE A 419 28.64 -21.80 -27.14
N VAL A 420 27.93 -21.94 -26.02
CA VAL A 420 27.36 -23.22 -25.57
C VAL A 420 26.27 -23.72 -26.52
N ASN A 421 25.39 -22.84 -27.02
CA ASN A 421 24.31 -23.21 -27.94
C ASN A 421 24.82 -23.77 -29.30
N LYS A 422 26.05 -23.45 -29.71
CA LYS A 422 26.69 -24.05 -30.89
C LYS A 422 27.14 -25.50 -30.66
N SER A 423 27.35 -25.91 -29.41
CA SER A 423 27.90 -27.23 -29.06
C SER A 423 26.93 -28.14 -28.32
N TYR A 424 25.92 -27.58 -27.65
CA TYR A 424 24.97 -28.32 -26.83
C TYR A 424 23.54 -27.82 -27.06
N ASN A 425 22.59 -28.76 -27.16
CA ASN A 425 21.17 -28.42 -27.02
C ASN A 425 20.74 -28.59 -25.56
N LEU A 426 20.75 -27.49 -24.80
CA LEU A 426 20.35 -27.45 -23.40
C LEU A 426 18.87 -27.08 -23.20
N ALA A 427 18.06 -27.10 -24.26
CA ALA A 427 16.66 -26.75 -24.17
C ALA A 427 15.86 -27.77 -23.33
N LYS A 428 15.06 -27.26 -22.39
CA LYS A 428 14.07 -27.99 -21.61
C LYS A 428 12.70 -27.35 -21.76
#